data_AF-X1KL82-F1
#
_entry.id   AF-X1KL82-F1
#
_cell.length_a   1.000
_cell.length_b   1.000
_cell.length_c   1.000
_cell.angle_alpha   90.00
_cell.angle_beta   90.00
_cell.angle_gamma   90.00
#
_symmetry.space_group_name_H-M   'P 1'
#
loop_
_entity.id
_entity.type
_entity.pdbx_description
1 polymer ?
#
loop_
_entity_poly.entity_id
_entity_poly.type
_entity_poly.pdbx_seq_one_letter_code
_entity_poly.pdbx_strand_id
1 'polypeptide(L)' 'MTTRSTRNKLRHQAEKVMNDLDRCQGHLRYLSELSGGESPYIEKHMPDIVLMVDVLKKIIKQFREGL' A
#
# COMPACT_ATOMS: atom_id res chain seq x y z
N MET A 1 -2.24 22.04 -24.51
CA MET A 1 -2.35 21.12 -23.35
C MET A 1 -2.29 21.97 -22.09
N THR A 2 -3.36 22.03 -21.30
CA THR A 2 -3.36 22.73 -20.01
C THR A 2 -2.36 22.05 -19.07
N THR A 3 -1.28 22.74 -18.71
CA THR A 3 -0.28 22.26 -17.78
C THR A 3 -0.96 21.93 -16.46
N ARG A 4 -1.11 20.64 -16.13
CA ARG A 4 -1.63 20.23 -14.81
C ARG A 4 -0.80 20.94 -13.74
N SER A 5 -1.46 21.62 -12.81
CA SER A 5 -0.79 22.23 -11.67
C SER A 5 0.02 21.17 -10.92
N THR A 6 1.12 21.56 -10.30
CA THR A 6 1.96 20.65 -9.49
C THR A 6 1.12 19.86 -8.48
N ARG A 7 0.09 20.49 -7.90
CA ARG A 7 -0.90 19.88 -7.01
C ARG A 7 -1.68 18.73 -7.66
N ASN A 8 -2.15 18.91 -8.89
CA ASN A 8 -2.85 17.86 -9.64
C ASN A 8 -1.91 16.73 -10.05
N LYS A 9 -0.64 17.02 -10.35
CA LYS A 9 0.37 15.98 -10.61
C LYS A 9 0.63 15.15 -9.34
N LEU A 10 0.76 15.79 -8.19
CA LEU A 10 0.96 15.12 -6.91
C LEU A 10 -0.25 14.24 -6.51
N ARG A 11 -1.48 14.74 -6.66
CA ARG A 11 -2.70 13.93 -6.43
C ARG A 11 -2.73 12.66 -7.28
N HIS A 12 -2.37 12.79 -8.56
CA HIS A 12 -2.32 11.67 -9.50
C HIS A 12 -1.25 10.64 -9.11
N GLN A 13 -0.09 11.08 -8.65
CA GLN A 13 0.96 10.18 -8.18
C GLN A 13 0.59 9.50 -6.85
N ALA A 14 -0.01 10.24 -5.92
CA ALA A 14 -0.49 9.66 -4.66
C ALA A 14 -1.55 8.57 -4.91
N GLU A 15 -2.43 8.76 -5.89
CA GLU A 15 -3.38 7.73 -6.31
C GLU A 15 -2.71 6.48 -6.87
N LYS A 16 -1.68 6.64 -7.71
CA LYS A 16 -0.89 5.51 -8.20
C LYS A 16 -0.21 4.75 -7.07
N VAL A 17 0.38 5.46 -6.11
CA VAL A 17 1.00 4.85 -4.92
C VAL A 17 -0.02 4.03 -4.14
N MET A 18 -1.24 4.54 -3.92
CA MET A 18 -2.29 3.75 -3.24
C MET A 18 -2.63 2.46 -4.01
N ASN A 19 -2.72 2.52 -5.33
CA ASN A 19 -2.98 1.33 -6.17
C ASN A 19 -1.80 0.33 -6.13
N ASP A 20 -0.56 0.81 -6.01
CA ASP A 20 0.62 -0.04 -5.84
C ASP A 20 0.62 -0.73 -4.47
N LEU A 21 0.21 -0.01 -3.42
CA LEU A 21 0.07 -0.57 -2.07
C LEU A 21 -1.04 -1.63 -2.01
N ASP A 22 -2.14 -1.45 -2.74
CA ASP A 22 -3.18 -2.47 -2.87
C ASP A 22 -2.66 -3.76 -3.52
N ARG A 23 -1.87 -3.62 -4.59
CA ARG A 23 -1.20 -4.77 -5.22
C ARG A 23 -0.19 -5.43 -4.27
N CYS A 24 0.57 -4.64 -3.52
CA CYS A 24 1.47 -5.14 -2.49
C CYS A 24 0.74 -5.97 -1.43
N GLN A 25 -0.41 -5.50 -0.92
CA GLN A 25 -1.23 -6.26 0.01
C GLN A 25 -1.71 -7.59 -0.60
N GLY A 26 -2.10 -7.61 -1.87
CA GLY A 26 -2.43 -8.84 -2.59
C GLY A 26 -1.28 -9.86 -2.59
N HIS A 27 -0.07 -9.41 -2.90
CA HIS A 27 1.12 -10.27 -2.86
C HIS A 27 1.45 -10.76 -1.45
N LEU A 28 1.32 -9.92 -0.43
CA LEU A 28 1.56 -10.32 0.97
C LEU A 28 0.56 -11.38 1.45
N ARG A 29 -0.72 -11.24 1.08
CA ARG A 29 -1.74 -12.28 1.37
C ARG A 29 -1.39 -13.59 0.70
N TYR A 30 -0.99 -13.55 -0.57
CA TYR A 30 -0.58 -14.75 -1.29
C TYR A 30 0.65 -15.42 -0.67
N LEU A 31 1.64 -14.64 -0.19
CA LEU A 31 2.78 -15.19 0.56
C LEU A 31 2.32 -15.87 1.85
N SER A 32 1.33 -15.30 2.56
CA SER A 32 0.73 -15.91 3.74
C SER A 32 0.04 -17.23 3.39
N GLU A 33 -0.72 -17.27 2.30
CA GLU A 33 -1.41 -18.49 1.82
C GLU A 33 -0.41 -19.59 1.44
N LEU A 34 0.66 -19.24 0.71
CA LEU A 34 1.72 -20.17 0.32
C LEU A 34 2.43 -20.79 1.52
N SER A 35 2.52 -20.07 2.65
CA SER A 35 3.16 -20.60 3.85
C SER A 35 2.36 -21.73 4.51
N GLY A 36 1.07 -21.89 4.17
CA GLY A 36 0.21 -22.96 4.68
C GLY A 36 0.04 -22.97 6.21
N GLY A 37 0.48 -21.93 6.91
CA GLY A 37 0.59 -21.92 8.37
C GLY A 37 1.71 -22.82 8.93
N GLU A 38 2.59 -23.34 8.06
CA GLU A 38 3.67 -24.26 8.44
C GLU A 38 4.96 -23.53 8.82
N SER A 39 5.01 -22.21 8.62
CA SER A 39 6.16 -21.38 8.93
C SER A 39 5.85 -20.41 10.09
N PRO A 40 6.25 -20.73 11.33
CA PRO A 40 6.07 -19.85 12.49
C PRO A 40 6.70 -18.46 12.29
N TYR A 41 7.77 -18.39 11.50
CA TYR A 41 8.40 -17.13 11.15
C TYR A 41 7.47 -16.26 10.28
N ILE A 42 6.85 -16.84 9.26
CA ILE A 42 5.91 -16.12 8.39
C ILE A 42 4.68 -15.71 9.19
N GLU A 43 4.09 -16.61 9.98
CA GLU A 43 2.91 -16.29 10.79
C GLU A 43 3.18 -15.16 11.80
N LYS A 44 4.37 -15.12 12.38
CA LYS A 44 4.78 -14.07 13.32
C LYS A 44 4.93 -12.71 12.64
N HIS A 45 5.51 -12.66 11.45
CA HIS A 45 5.93 -11.40 10.82
C HIS A 45 4.97 -10.86 9.78
N MET A 46 4.19 -11.71 9.10
CA MET A 46 3.28 -11.29 8.04
C MET A 46 2.21 -10.28 8.51
N PRO A 47 1.59 -10.43 9.71
CA PRO A 47 0.63 -9.46 10.22
C PRO A 47 1.23 -8.04 10.36
N ASP A 48 2.46 -7.95 10.85
CA ASP A 48 3.15 -6.66 11.03
C ASP A 48 3.39 -5.97 9.68
N ILE A 49 3.84 -6.73 8.68
CA ILE A 49 4.11 -6.17 7.34
C ILE A 49 2.80 -5.68 6.71
N VAL A 50 1.72 -6.46 6.80
CA VAL A 50 0.40 -6.08 6.28
C VAL A 50 -0.12 -4.82 6.97
N LEU A 51 0.04 -4.72 8.29
CA LEU A 51 -0.33 -3.54 9.07
C LEU A 51 0.44 -2.30 8.61
N MET A 52 1.76 -2.41 8.41
CA MET A 52 2.59 -1.28 7.98
C MET A 52 2.20 -0.77 6.59
N VAL A 53 1.83 -1.67 5.67
CA VAL A 53 1.33 -1.29 4.35
C VAL A 53 -0.02 -0.56 4.45
N ASP A 54 -0.91 -1.01 5.34
CA ASP A 54 -2.20 -0.33 5.58
C ASP A 54 -2.01 1.07 6.19
N VAL A 55 -1.11 1.20 7.17
CA VAL A 55 -0.73 2.50 7.77
C VAL A 55 -0.16 3.44 6.71
N LEU A 56 0.77 2.97 5.88
CA LEU A 56 1.35 3.77 4.80
C LEU A 56 0.26 4.23 3.82
N LYS A 57 -0.65 3.33 3.42
CA LYS A 57 -1.77 3.67 2.53
C LYS A 57 -2.66 4.77 3.13
N LYS A 58 -2.97 4.69 4.42
CA LYS A 58 -3.74 5.73 5.14
C LYS A 58 -3.03 7.09 5.13
N ILE A 59 -1.72 7.12 5.39
CA ILE A 59 -0.92 8.36 5.36
C ILE A 59 -0.95 8.99 3.96
N ILE A 60 -0.75 8.18 2.90
CA ILE A 60 -0.78 8.67 1.52
C ILE A 60 -2.17 9.17 1.13
N LYS A 61 -3.24 8.51 1.59
CA LYS A 61 -4.62 8.96 1.39
C LYS A 61 -4.86 10.33 2.02
N GLN A 62 -4.48 10.50 3.29
CA GLN A 62 -4.59 11.78 4.01
C GLN A 62 -3.79 12.89 3.31
N PHE A 63 -2.57 12.59 2.88
CA PHE A 63 -1.76 13.52 2.10
C PHE A 63 -2.46 13.95 0.80
N ARG A 64 -3.04 12.99 0.05
CA ARG A 64 -3.78 13.26 -1.19
C ARG A 64 -5.03 14.11 -0.94
N GLU A 65 -5.75 13.89 0.16
CA GLU A 65 -6.94 14.66 0.52
C GLU A 65 -6.61 16.09 0.99
N GLY A 66 -5.43 16.30 1.58
CA GLY A 66 -4.92 17.62 1.93
C GLY A 66 -4.39 18.43 0.74
N LEU A 67 -4.07 17.77 -0.38
CA LEU A 67 -3.87 18.39 -1.69
C LEU A 67 -5.23 18.65 -2.30
#